data_AF-A0A3C1X9E9-F1
#
_entry.id   AF-A0A3C1X9E9-F1
#
_cell.length_a   1.000
_cell.length_b   1.000
_cell.length_c   1.000
_cell.angle_alpha   90.00
_cell.angle_beta   90.00
_cell.angle_gamma   90.00
#
_symmetry.space_group_name_H-M   'P 1'
#
loop_
_entity.id
_entity.type
_entity.pdbx_description
1 polymer ?
#
loop_
_entity_poly.entity_id
_entity_poly.type
_entity_poly.pdbx_seq_one_letter_code
_entity_poly.pdbx_strand_id
1 'polypeptide(L)'
;MSAQHLSQQQTAVDSLRILSINFDEVYQRHLGRHSQFGINVLHLIAVYGVYFSVFCLARAALTTGLPQLSPAELTLLLFGLSVPWLAVLMWNVRMGALLLSVLSAILLSIAAALLPLPLWLALPLLPVWHQLQQVSHRWFTEHRDMSRFAAGYPKGAKLVIMLAVFELPILLHYFLVGGRDQYPRQ
;
A
#
# COMPACT_ATOMS: atom_id res chain seq x y z
N MET A 1 -27.19 -29.22 3.86
CA MET A 1 -26.04 -28.27 3.83
C MET A 1 -24.98 -28.81 4.78
N SER A 2 -23.89 -29.35 4.25
CA SER A 2 -22.95 -30.22 4.98
C SER A 2 -22.00 -29.43 5.89
N ALA A 3 -21.73 -29.95 7.09
CA ALA A 3 -20.76 -29.42 8.06
C ALA A 3 -19.33 -29.28 7.50
N GLN A 4 -19.01 -29.98 6.40
CA GLN A 4 -17.74 -29.81 5.67
C GLN A 4 -17.61 -28.42 5.01
N HIS A 5 -18.72 -27.83 4.57
CA HIS A 5 -18.72 -26.49 3.97
C HIS A 5 -18.50 -25.40 5.03
N LEU A 6 -19.00 -25.61 6.25
CA LEU A 6 -18.77 -24.72 7.40
C LEU A 6 -17.32 -24.82 7.89
N SER A 7 -16.74 -26.03 7.93
CA SER A 7 -15.34 -26.24 8.32
C SER A 7 -14.33 -25.61 7.34
N GLN A 8 -14.57 -25.70 6.02
CA GLN A 8 -13.72 -25.04 5.02
C GLN A 8 -13.84 -23.50 5.02
N GLN A 9 -15.02 -22.97 5.36
CA GLN A 9 -15.22 -21.54 5.46
C GLN A 9 -14.57 -20.97 6.73
N GLN A 10 -14.50 -21.76 7.81
CA GLN A 10 -13.86 -21.38 9.06
C GLN A 10 -12.32 -21.34 8.96
N THR A 11 -11.71 -22.26 8.21
CA THR A 11 -10.24 -22.28 8.00
C THR A 11 -9.73 -21.15 7.11
N ALA A 12 -10.55 -20.64 6.18
CA ALA A 12 -10.18 -19.49 5.35
C ALA A 12 -10.19 -18.14 6.11
N VAL A 13 -11.02 -18.01 7.15
CA VAL A 13 -11.13 -16.80 7.98
C VAL A 13 -9.98 -16.68 9.00
N ASP A 14 -9.33 -17.80 9.32
CA ASP A 14 -8.40 -17.94 10.44
C ASP A 14 -6.93 -17.56 10.19
N SER A 15 -6.51 -17.16 8.98
CA SER A 15 -5.10 -16.75 8.85
C SER A 15 -4.74 -15.71 7.78
N LEU A 16 -5.51 -14.63 7.62
CA LEU A 16 -4.90 -13.38 7.13
C LEU A 16 -3.96 -12.84 8.22
N ARG A 17 -2.77 -13.43 8.33
CA ARG A 17 -1.71 -13.00 9.23
C ARG A 17 -0.80 -12.07 8.45
N ILE A 18 -0.74 -10.80 8.84
CA ILE A 18 0.06 -9.76 8.15
C ILE A 18 1.53 -10.17 7.97
N LEU A 19 2.06 -10.97 8.90
CA LEU A 19 3.44 -11.46 8.89
C LEU A 19 3.68 -12.70 8.00
N SER A 20 2.63 -13.30 7.45
CA SER A 20 2.70 -14.55 6.68
C SER A 20 1.72 -14.48 5.50
N ILE A 21 1.96 -13.52 4.61
CA ILE A 21 1.19 -13.33 3.39
C ILE A 21 2.01 -13.78 2.18
N ASN A 22 1.34 -14.46 1.25
CA ASN A 22 1.91 -14.76 -0.05
C ASN A 22 1.81 -13.50 -0.94
N PHE A 23 2.90 -12.74 -1.03
CA PHE A 23 2.95 -11.52 -1.84
C PHE A 23 2.61 -11.76 -3.30
N ASP A 24 3.01 -12.89 -3.88
CA ASP A 24 2.70 -13.22 -5.27
C ASP A 24 1.20 -13.40 -5.47
N GLU A 25 0.50 -14.02 -4.51
CA GLU A 25 -0.94 -14.18 -4.56
C GLU A 25 -1.66 -12.83 -4.47
N VAL A 26 -1.24 -11.96 -3.54
CA VAL A 26 -1.81 -10.61 -3.41
C VAL A 26 -1.50 -9.75 -4.64
N TYR A 27 -0.30 -9.88 -5.21
CA TYR A 27 0.08 -9.22 -6.45
C TYR A 27 -0.78 -9.68 -7.63
N GLN A 28 -1.02 -10.99 -7.79
CA GLN A 28 -1.91 -11.51 -8.84
C GLN A 28 -3.36 -11.03 -8.65
N ARG A 29 -3.82 -10.98 -7.39
CA ARG A 29 -5.13 -10.40 -7.05
C ARG A 29 -5.20 -8.91 -7.44
N HIS A 30 -4.13 -8.16 -7.23
CA HIS A 30 -4.03 -6.76 -7.66
C HIS A 30 -4.12 -6.65 -9.18
N LEU A 31 -3.33 -7.43 -9.92
CA LEU A 31 -3.37 -7.43 -11.40
C LEU A 31 -4.73 -7.80 -11.97
N GLY A 32 -5.49 -8.68 -11.32
CA GLY A 32 -6.84 -9.02 -11.76
C GLY A 32 -7.84 -7.85 -11.67
N ARG A 33 -7.58 -6.88 -10.79
CA ARG A 33 -8.39 -5.65 -10.64
C ARG A 33 -7.76 -4.41 -11.28
N HIS A 34 -6.44 -4.43 -11.45
CA HIS A 34 -5.60 -3.32 -11.89
C HIS A 34 -4.67 -3.80 -13.01
N SER A 35 -5.23 -4.40 -14.05
CA SER A 35 -4.44 -4.87 -15.21
C SER A 35 -3.92 -3.70 -16.04
N GLN A 36 -4.65 -2.57 -16.04
CA GLN A 36 -4.37 -1.43 -16.91
C GLN A 36 -3.25 -0.55 -16.34
N PHE A 37 -2.36 -0.06 -17.19
CA PHE A 37 -1.26 0.82 -16.76
C PHE A 37 -1.76 2.12 -16.12
N GLY A 38 -2.76 2.75 -16.73
CA GLY A 38 -3.31 4.03 -16.26
C GLY A 38 -3.86 3.99 -14.83
N ILE A 39 -4.60 2.93 -14.47
CA ILE A 39 -5.09 2.77 -13.09
C ILE A 39 -3.92 2.61 -12.12
N ASN A 40 -2.88 1.84 -12.44
CA ASN A 40 -1.72 1.68 -11.56
C ASN A 40 -0.94 2.99 -11.35
N VAL A 41 -0.85 3.86 -12.37
CA VAL A 41 -0.23 5.19 -12.23
C VAL A 41 -1.03 6.06 -11.27
N LEU A 42 -2.35 6.18 -11.47
CA LEU A 42 -3.20 6.97 -10.58
C LEU A 42 -3.22 6.40 -9.15
N HIS A 43 -3.18 5.09 -9.03
CA HIS A 43 -3.09 4.38 -7.76
C HIS A 43 -1.79 4.70 -7.03
N LEU A 44 -0.65 4.67 -7.75
CA LEU A 44 0.65 5.03 -7.18
C LEU A 44 0.66 6.49 -6.71
N ILE A 45 0.12 7.42 -7.50
CA ILE A 45 -0.01 8.83 -7.12
C ILE A 45 -0.84 8.98 -5.85
N ALA A 46 -2.01 8.32 -5.78
CA ALA A 46 -2.88 8.36 -4.62
C ALA A 46 -2.18 7.81 -3.37
N VAL A 47 -1.53 6.65 -3.47
CA VAL A 47 -0.81 6.00 -2.36
C VAL A 47 0.34 6.88 -1.88
N TYR A 48 1.18 7.41 -2.79
CA TYR A 48 2.23 8.35 -2.41
C TYR A 48 1.66 9.61 -1.75
N GLY A 49 0.54 10.12 -2.24
CA GLY A 49 -0.17 11.24 -1.63
C GLY A 49 -0.62 10.95 -0.20
N VAL A 50 -1.19 9.77 0.05
CA VAL A 50 -1.57 9.30 1.40
C VAL A 50 -0.34 9.23 2.30
N TYR A 51 0.72 8.54 1.88
CA TYR A 51 1.94 8.40 2.67
C TYR A 51 2.58 9.75 2.97
N PHE A 52 2.71 10.63 1.97
CA PHE A 52 3.25 11.96 2.16
C PHE A 52 2.43 12.80 3.16
N SER A 53 1.10 12.71 3.09
CA SER A 53 0.21 13.36 4.04
C SER A 53 0.42 12.82 5.46
N VAL A 54 0.51 11.49 5.63
CA VAL A 54 0.82 10.85 6.93
C VAL A 54 2.17 11.30 7.48
N PHE A 55 3.21 11.37 6.65
CA PHE A 55 4.51 11.86 7.06
C PHE A 55 4.49 13.34 7.47
N CYS A 56 3.70 14.19 6.79
CA CYS A 56 3.51 15.58 7.19
C CYS A 56 2.79 15.68 8.55
N LEU A 57 1.80 14.82 8.82
CA LEU A 57 1.15 14.74 10.13
C LEU A 57 2.14 14.29 11.22
N ALA A 58 2.95 13.27 10.94
CA ALA A 58 3.99 12.79 11.85
C ALA A 58 5.04 13.88 12.13
N ARG A 59 5.47 14.61 11.10
CA ARG A 59 6.36 15.77 11.27
C ARG A 59 5.73 16.82 12.18
N ALA A 60 4.47 17.19 11.95
CA ALA A 60 3.77 18.18 12.78
C ALA A 60 3.76 17.76 14.25
N ALA A 61 3.45 16.50 14.55
CA ALA A 61 3.51 15.94 15.90
C ALA A 61 4.93 16.00 16.50
N LEU A 62 5.95 15.58 15.73
CA LEU A 62 7.36 15.64 16.17
C LEU A 62 7.79 17.07 16.48
N THR A 63 7.52 18.03 15.59
CA THR A 63 7.90 19.44 15.80
C THR A 63 7.12 20.13 16.92
N THR A 64 5.96 19.58 17.32
CA THR A 64 5.22 20.07 18.49
C THR A 64 5.91 19.66 19.79
N GLY A 65 6.44 18.44 19.87
CA GLY A 65 7.17 17.95 21.05
C GLY A 65 8.66 18.29 21.06
N LEU A 66 9.27 18.44 19.89
CA LEU A 66 10.71 18.63 19.67
C LEU A 66 10.93 19.77 18.64
N PRO A 67 10.73 21.04 19.01
CA PRO A 67 10.73 22.16 18.06
C PRO A 67 12.10 22.52 17.48
N GLN A 68 13.19 22.06 18.08
CA GLN A 68 14.57 22.43 17.71
C GLN A 68 15.25 21.41 16.78
N LEU A 69 14.49 20.45 16.22
CA LEU A 69 15.06 19.45 15.32
C LEU A 69 15.49 20.07 13.98
N SER A 70 16.72 19.78 13.58
CA SER A 70 17.22 20.07 12.24
C SER A 70 16.49 19.22 11.18
N PRO A 71 16.53 19.62 9.88
CA PRO A 71 15.95 18.82 8.81
C PRO A 71 16.51 17.39 8.70
N ALA A 72 17.79 17.19 9.03
CA ALA A 72 18.43 15.88 9.02
C ALA A 72 17.88 14.97 10.13
N GLU A 73 17.73 15.50 11.35
CA GLU A 73 17.15 14.76 12.47
C GLU A 73 15.67 14.44 12.23
N LEU A 74 14.90 15.39 11.68
CA LEU A 74 13.51 15.14 11.27
C LEU A 74 13.43 14.02 10.23
N THR A 75 14.30 14.05 9.21
CA THR A 75 14.35 12.99 8.19
C THR A 75 14.63 11.63 8.83
N LEU A 76 15.61 11.55 9.73
CA LEU A 76 15.97 10.30 10.41
C LEU A 76 14.82 9.78 11.29
N LEU A 77 14.16 10.65 12.05
CA LEU A 77 13.04 10.26 12.90
C LEU A 77 11.84 9.79 12.07
N LEU A 78 11.50 10.50 10.99
CA LEU A 78 10.43 10.11 10.07
C LEU A 78 10.72 8.77 9.38
N PHE A 79 11.95 8.55 8.94
CA PHE A 79 12.37 7.26 8.41
C PHE A 79 12.29 6.17 9.48
N GLY A 80 12.72 6.48 10.71
CA GLY A 80 12.60 5.60 11.88
C GLY A 80 11.17 5.12 12.13
N LEU A 81 10.18 6.00 11.97
CA LEU A 81 8.75 5.63 12.09
C LEU A 81 8.29 4.62 11.02
N SER A 82 9.01 4.50 9.90
CA SER A 82 8.71 3.55 8.84
C SER A 82 9.33 2.17 9.07
N VAL A 83 10.28 2.04 10.00
CA VAL A 83 11.00 0.79 10.26
C VAL A 83 10.06 -0.37 10.62
N PRO A 84 9.02 -0.22 11.47
CA PRO A 84 8.09 -1.32 11.73
C PRO A 84 7.37 -1.83 10.48
N TRP A 85 7.00 -0.92 9.56
CA TRP A 85 6.38 -1.29 8.28
C TRP A 85 7.38 -1.99 7.36
N LEU A 86 8.60 -1.47 7.23
CA LEU A 86 9.66 -2.10 6.45
C LEU A 86 10.03 -3.48 7.00
N ALA A 87 10.01 -3.65 8.32
CA ALA A 87 10.16 -4.94 8.95
C ALA A 87 9.04 -5.87 8.50
N VAL A 88 7.77 -5.49 8.53
CA VAL A 88 6.70 -6.35 7.98
C VAL A 88 6.96 -6.73 6.52
N LEU A 89 7.41 -5.79 5.68
CA LEU A 89 7.68 -6.05 4.27
C LEU A 89 8.82 -7.03 4.04
N MET A 90 9.89 -6.96 4.84
CA MET A 90 11.09 -7.77 4.65
C MET A 90 10.83 -9.28 4.66
N TRP A 91 9.80 -9.74 5.38
CA TRP A 91 9.44 -11.16 5.45
C TRP A 91 8.48 -11.62 4.35
N ASN A 92 7.84 -10.68 3.65
CA ASN A 92 6.71 -10.99 2.78
C ASN A 92 6.96 -10.61 1.31
N VAL A 93 7.78 -9.58 1.05
CA VAL A 93 7.87 -8.94 -0.28
C VAL A 93 9.14 -9.35 -1.02
N ARG A 94 9.07 -9.41 -2.36
CA ARG A 94 10.23 -9.62 -3.24
C ARG A 94 11.29 -8.54 -3.05
N MET A 95 12.57 -8.92 -3.10
CA MET A 95 13.71 -8.02 -2.83
C MET A 95 13.66 -6.71 -3.63
N GLY A 96 13.34 -6.75 -4.93
CA GLY A 96 13.24 -5.53 -5.74
C GLY A 96 12.16 -4.55 -5.26
N ALA A 97 11.00 -5.06 -4.84
CA ALA A 97 9.92 -4.24 -4.30
C ALA A 97 10.22 -3.75 -2.88
N LEU A 98 10.95 -4.55 -2.07
CA LEU A 98 11.45 -4.12 -0.77
C LEU A 98 12.44 -2.96 -0.91
N LEU A 99 13.44 -3.06 -1.79
CA LEU A 99 14.42 -2.00 -2.02
C LEU A 99 13.77 -0.70 -2.50
N LEU A 100 12.80 -0.79 -3.42
CA LEU A 100 12.02 0.37 -3.84
C LEU A 100 11.19 0.94 -2.68
N SER A 101 10.63 0.10 -1.81
CA SER A 101 9.88 0.56 -0.63
C SER A 101 10.77 1.29 0.38
N VAL A 102 12.01 0.82 0.58
CA VAL A 102 13.02 1.51 1.39
C VAL A 102 13.35 2.87 0.79
N LEU A 103 13.60 2.93 -0.52
CA LEU A 103 13.85 4.19 -1.23
C LEU A 103 12.65 5.14 -1.11
N SER A 104 11.42 4.65 -1.28
CA SER A 104 10.20 5.43 -1.09
C SER A 104 10.13 6.02 0.31
N ALA A 105 10.40 5.23 1.35
CA ALA A 105 10.40 5.71 2.73
C ALA A 105 11.44 6.81 2.96
N ILE A 106 12.66 6.68 2.42
CA ILE A 106 13.70 7.71 2.48
C ILE A 106 13.21 9.00 1.79
N LEU A 107 12.73 8.88 0.55
CA LEU A 107 12.27 10.03 -0.23
C LEU A 107 11.08 10.74 0.42
N LEU A 108 10.12 10.00 0.96
CA LEU A 108 8.97 10.56 1.70
C LEU A 108 9.41 11.25 2.99
N SER A 109 10.41 10.69 3.70
CA SER A 109 10.98 11.30 4.90
C SER A 109 11.64 12.65 4.57
N ILE A 110 12.47 12.68 3.53
CA ILE A 110 13.14 13.89 3.05
C ILE A 110 12.10 14.92 2.59
N ALA A 111 11.14 14.49 1.77
CA ALA A 111 10.10 15.37 1.25
C ALA A 111 9.29 16.00 2.38
N ALA A 112 8.87 15.23 3.37
CA ALA A 112 8.10 15.77 4.49
C ALA A 112 8.93 16.69 5.38
N ALA A 113 10.22 16.39 5.59
CA ALA A 113 11.12 17.24 6.37
C ALA A 113 11.34 18.61 5.72
N LEU A 114 11.52 18.64 4.38
CA LEU A 114 11.86 19.85 3.63
C LEU A 114 10.64 20.63 3.10
N LEU A 115 9.57 19.93 2.74
CA LEU A 115 8.37 20.49 2.10
C LEU A 115 7.12 20.13 2.91
N PRO A 116 7.01 20.57 4.18
CA PRO A 116 5.88 20.21 5.02
C PRO A 116 4.57 20.80 4.47
N LEU A 117 3.53 19.98 4.44
CA LEU A 117 2.18 20.48 4.27
C LEU A 117 1.68 21.12 5.58
N PRO A 118 0.93 22.24 5.50
CA PRO A 118 0.19 22.74 6.66
C PRO A 118 -0.74 21.66 7.21
N LEU A 119 -0.91 21.59 8.53
CA LEU A 119 -1.74 20.56 9.17
C LEU A 119 -3.19 20.55 8.62
N TRP A 120 -3.75 21.73 8.41
CA TRP A 120 -5.10 21.91 7.85
C TRP A 120 -5.23 21.42 6.40
N LEU A 121 -4.11 21.24 5.69
CA LEU A 121 -4.09 20.70 4.33
C LEU A 121 -3.75 19.20 4.32
N ALA A 122 -2.81 18.77 5.17
CA ALA A 122 -2.40 17.38 5.27
C ALA A 122 -3.56 16.45 5.66
N LEU A 123 -4.43 16.88 6.58
CA LEU A 123 -5.54 16.06 7.06
C LEU A 123 -6.66 15.89 6.00
N PRO A 124 -7.16 16.94 5.33
CA PRO A 124 -8.16 16.78 4.26
C PRO A 124 -7.61 16.13 2.99
N LEU A 125 -6.29 16.12 2.78
CA LEU A 125 -5.71 15.44 1.63
C LEU A 125 -5.86 13.92 1.70
N LEU A 126 -5.88 13.31 2.89
CA LEU A 126 -6.11 11.86 3.05
C LEU A 126 -7.40 11.38 2.34
N PRO A 127 -8.60 11.93 2.63
CA PRO A 127 -9.80 11.55 1.91
C PRO A 127 -9.78 11.97 0.44
N VAL A 128 -9.08 13.05 0.06
CA VAL A 128 -8.94 13.44 -1.36
C VAL A 128 -8.17 12.39 -2.16
N TRP A 129 -7.06 11.88 -1.63
CA TRP A 129 -6.29 10.80 -2.27
C TRP A 129 -7.10 9.50 -2.37
N HIS A 130 -7.86 9.18 -1.33
CA HIS A 130 -8.79 8.05 -1.37
C HIS A 130 -9.89 8.24 -2.43
N GLN A 131 -10.44 9.45 -2.58
CA GLN A 131 -11.39 9.76 -3.66
C GLN A 131 -10.74 9.64 -5.04
N LEU A 132 -9.50 10.09 -5.21
CA LEU A 132 -8.76 9.90 -6.46
C LEU A 132 -8.62 8.41 -6.81
N GLN A 133 -8.30 7.58 -5.82
CA GLN A 133 -8.26 6.12 -5.99
C GLN A 133 -9.63 5.60 -6.46
N GLN A 134 -10.73 5.97 -5.78
CA GLN A 134 -12.10 5.58 -6.17
C GLN A 134 -12.50 6.04 -7.57
N VAL A 135 -12.15 7.28 -7.95
CA VAL A 135 -12.42 7.82 -9.28
C VAL A 135 -11.65 7.04 -10.34
N SER A 136 -10.39 6.68 -10.08
CA SER A 136 -9.61 5.87 -11.01
C SER A 136 -10.27 4.51 -11.29
N HIS A 137 -10.84 3.84 -10.28
CA HIS A 137 -11.61 2.62 -10.48
C HIS A 137 -12.88 2.79 -11.33
N ARG A 138 -13.47 3.99 -11.37
CA ARG A 138 -14.66 4.26 -12.21
C ARG A 138 -14.27 4.52 -13.67
N TRP A 139 -13.09 5.11 -13.90
CA TRP A 139 -12.58 5.35 -15.25
C TRP A 139 -12.00 4.08 -15.88
N PHE A 140 -11.43 3.20 -15.09
CA PHE A 140 -10.79 1.96 -15.53
C PHE A 140 -11.60 0.75 -15.06
N THR A 141 -12.58 0.34 -15.87
CA THR A 141 -13.56 -0.71 -15.53
C THR A 141 -13.15 -2.12 -15.95
N GLU A 142 -11.96 -2.30 -16.53
CA GLU A 142 -11.50 -3.62 -16.95
C GLU A 142 -11.19 -4.47 -15.71
N HIS A 143 -11.91 -5.59 -15.57
CA HIS A 143 -11.75 -6.54 -14.49
C HIS A 143 -11.61 -7.94 -15.07
N ARG A 144 -10.62 -8.70 -14.59
CA ARG A 144 -10.49 -10.12 -14.91
C ARG A 144 -11.29 -10.95 -13.91
N ASP A 145 -11.50 -12.22 -14.22
CA ASP A 145 -12.15 -13.12 -13.27
C ASP A 145 -11.31 -13.23 -11.98
N MET A 146 -11.97 -12.92 -10.86
CA MET A 146 -11.41 -12.89 -9.51
C MET A 146 -11.94 -14.03 -8.64
N SER A 147 -12.72 -14.96 -9.22
CA SER A 147 -13.36 -16.09 -8.52
C SER A 147 -12.36 -16.87 -7.66
N ARG A 148 -11.16 -17.12 -8.18
CA ARG A 148 -10.04 -17.78 -7.47
C ARG A 148 -9.65 -17.11 -6.15
N PHE A 149 -9.77 -15.79 -6.04
CA PHE A 149 -9.35 -15.02 -4.86
C PHE A 149 -10.51 -14.74 -3.88
N ALA A 150 -11.76 -15.02 -4.27
CA ALA A 150 -12.93 -14.65 -3.48
C ALA A 150 -12.98 -15.37 -2.13
N ALA A 151 -12.53 -16.64 -2.08
CA ALA A 151 -12.52 -17.44 -0.86
C ALA A 151 -11.39 -17.04 0.12
N GLY A 152 -10.21 -16.65 -0.39
CA GLY A 152 -9.04 -16.30 0.43
C GLY A 152 -9.03 -14.87 0.98
N TYR A 153 -9.74 -13.95 0.32
CA TYR A 153 -9.74 -12.51 0.66
C TYR A 153 -11.16 -11.98 0.85
N PRO A 154 -11.85 -12.38 1.93
CA PRO A 154 -13.20 -11.87 2.21
C PRO A 154 -13.16 -10.35 2.39
N LYS A 155 -14.20 -9.67 1.91
CA LYS A 155 -14.35 -8.22 2.10
C LYS A 155 -14.47 -7.92 3.59
N GLY A 156 -13.69 -6.95 4.08
CA GLY A 156 -13.72 -6.54 5.49
C GLY A 156 -12.47 -5.78 5.92
N ALA A 157 -12.42 -5.38 7.19
CA ALA A 157 -11.35 -4.55 7.76
C ALA A 157 -9.96 -5.21 7.64
N LYS A 158 -9.85 -6.52 7.85
CA LYS A 158 -8.58 -7.26 7.72
C LYS A 158 -7.97 -7.10 6.32
N LEU A 159 -8.79 -7.22 5.28
CA LEU A 159 -8.37 -7.03 3.90
C LEU A 159 -7.95 -5.57 3.63
N VAL A 160 -8.66 -4.59 4.20
CA VAL A 160 -8.29 -3.17 4.07
C VAL A 160 -6.92 -2.90 4.69
N ILE A 161 -6.68 -3.39 5.92
CA ILE A 161 -5.38 -3.23 6.60
C ILE A 161 -4.27 -3.92 5.81
N MET A 162 -4.53 -5.13 5.32
CA MET A 162 -3.58 -5.86 4.49
C MET A 162 -3.22 -5.07 3.24
N LEU A 163 -4.22 -4.57 2.51
CA LEU A 163 -3.97 -3.77 1.31
C LEU A 163 -3.19 -2.50 1.67
N ALA A 164 -3.57 -1.77 2.72
CA ALA A 164 -2.85 -0.58 3.15
C ALA A 164 -1.34 -0.85 3.43
N VAL A 165 -0.99 -2.02 3.95
CA VAL A 165 0.41 -2.41 4.20
C VAL A 165 1.15 -2.77 2.89
N PHE A 166 0.49 -3.50 1.99
CA PHE A 166 1.13 -4.13 0.83
C PHE A 166 0.90 -3.40 -0.51
N GLU A 167 0.05 -2.38 -0.55
CA GLU A 167 -0.35 -1.70 -1.79
C GLU A 167 0.82 -0.96 -2.44
N LEU A 168 1.62 -0.22 -1.67
CA LEU A 168 2.82 0.43 -2.19
C LEU A 168 3.83 -0.58 -2.79
N PRO A 169 4.28 -1.64 -2.08
CA PRO A 169 5.21 -2.60 -2.67
C PRO A 169 4.62 -3.35 -3.87
N ILE A 170 3.31 -3.61 -3.90
CA ILE A 170 2.63 -4.20 -5.07
C ILE A 170 2.75 -3.28 -6.29
N LEU A 171 2.45 -1.99 -6.13
CA LEU A 171 2.55 -1.01 -7.21
C LEU A 171 4.01 -0.83 -7.67
N LEU A 172 4.96 -0.74 -6.73
CA LEU A 172 6.38 -0.67 -7.06
C LEU A 172 6.85 -1.92 -7.83
N HIS A 173 6.38 -3.11 -7.44
CA HIS A 173 6.67 -4.34 -8.16
C HIS A 173 6.06 -4.33 -9.58
N TYR A 174 4.84 -3.80 -9.72
CA TYR A 174 4.20 -3.63 -11.02
C TYR A 174 5.04 -2.75 -11.95
N PHE A 175 5.58 -1.63 -11.49
CA PHE A 175 6.43 -0.79 -12.34
C PHE A 175 7.82 -1.38 -12.60
N LEU A 176 8.32 -2.23 -11.68
CA LEU A 176 9.59 -2.93 -11.87
C LEU A 176 9.51 -4.04 -12.92
N VAL A 177 8.41 -4.81 -12.93
CA VAL A 177 8.30 -6.07 -13.72
C VAL A 177 7.11 -6.09 -14.69
N GLY A 178 6.01 -5.43 -14.34
CA GLY A 178 4.71 -5.48 -15.03
C GLY A 178 4.66 -4.90 -16.45
N GLY A 179 5.79 -4.40 -16.98
CA GLY A 179 5.95 -4.08 -18.39
C GLY A 179 6.40 -5.24 -19.29
N ARG A 180 6.86 -6.38 -18.73
CA ARG A 180 7.47 -7.48 -19.52
C ARG A 180 6.64 -8.76 -19.59
N ASP A 181 5.72 -8.97 -18.66
CA ASP A 181 4.90 -10.20 -18.60
C ASP A 181 3.41 -9.87 -18.74
N GLN A 182 3.02 -9.31 -19.88
CA GLN A 182 1.64 -9.48 -20.33
C GLN A 182 1.47 -10.97 -20.65
N TYR A 183 0.99 -11.74 -19.67
CA TYR A 183 0.47 -13.08 -19.90
C TYR A 183 -0.35 -13.09 -21.19
N PRO A 184 -0.19 -14.11 -22.06
CA PRO A 184 -0.96 -14.19 -23.28
C PRO A 184 -2.43 -14.04 -22.93
N ARG A 185 -3.13 -13.16 -23.66
CA ARG A 185 -4.58 -13.05 -23.59
C ARG A 185 -5.12 -14.46 -23.86
N GLN A 186 -5.60 -15.14 -22.82
CA GLN A 186 -6.40 -16.35 -23.00
C GLN A 186 -7.80 -15.93 -23.42
#